data_AF-A0A2M8GKJ1-F1
#
_entry.id   AF-A0A2M8GKJ1-F1
#
_cell.length_a   1.000
_cell.length_b   1.000
_cell.length_c   1.000
_cell.angle_alpha   90.00
_cell.angle_beta   90.00
_cell.angle_gamma   90.00
#
_symmetry.space_group_name_H-M   'P 1'
#
loop_
_entity.id
_entity.type
_entity.pdbx_description
1 polymer ?
#
loop_
_entity_poly.entity_id
_entity_poly.type
_entity_poly.pdbx_seq_one_letter_code
_entity_poly.pdbx_strand_id
1 'polypeptide(L)' 'MLNYRRLIVGEMGTNCYLVWAEDKTAIVIDPGDEGVEIAQI' A
#
# COMPACT_ATOMS: atom_id res chain seq x y z
N MET A 1 -6.25 -11.86 11.74
CA MET A 1 -5.64 -12.42 10.51
C MET A 1 -4.91 -11.29 9.76
N LEU A 2 -3.84 -11.59 9.01
CA LEU A 2 -3.13 -10.57 8.22
C LEU A 2 -3.65 -10.59 6.78
N ASN A 3 -4.00 -9.42 6.25
CA ASN A 3 -4.51 -9.24 4.90
C ASN A 3 -3.53 -8.42 4.07
N TYR A 4 -3.55 -8.60 2.75
CA TYR A 4 -2.76 -7.76 1.85
C TYR A 4 -3.45 -7.50 0.51
N ARG A 5 -3.07 -6.38 -0.12
CA ARG A 5 -3.46 -6.02 -1.48
C ARG A 5 -2.26 -5.43 -2.21
N ARG A 6 -2.08 -5.81 -3.47
CA ARG A 6 -1.06 -5.25 -4.35
C ARG A 6 -1.65 -4.18 -5.26
N LEU A 7 -0.94 -3.08 -5.41
CA LEU A 7 -1.18 -2.00 -6.36
C LEU A 7 0.06 -1.85 -7.26
N ILE A 8 -0.14 -1.44 -8.51
CA ILE A 8 0.96 -1.04 -9.40
C ILE A 8 0.96 0.47 -9.43
N VAL A 9 2.08 1.09 -9.07
CA VAL A 9 2.22 2.54 -8.89
C VAL A 9 3.40 3.09 -9.68
N GLY A 10 3.32 4.36 -10.05
CA GLY A 10 4.32 5.08 -10.80
C GLY A 10 4.51 4.62 -12.25
N GLU A 11 5.21 5.42 -13.03
CA GLU A 11 5.49 5.14 -14.45
C GLU A 11 6.38 3.90 -14.65
N MET A 12 7.18 3.56 -13.63
CA MET A 12 8.06 2.38 -13.65
C MET A 12 7.33 1.08 -13.26
N GLY A 13 6.06 1.15 -12.87
CA GLY A 13 5.24 -0.02 -12.55
C GLY A 13 5.69 -0.74 -11.27
N THR A 14 6.05 0.02 -10.23
CA THR A 14 6.48 -0.51 -8.94
C THR A 14 5.33 -1.26 -8.25
N ASN A 15 5.61 -2.40 -7.64
CA ASN A 15 4.62 -3.11 -6.83
C ASN A 15 4.55 -2.45 -5.45
N CYS A 16 3.45 -1.75 -5.17
CA CYS A 16 3.11 -1.27 -3.84
C CYS A 16 2.24 -2.31 -3.11
N TYR A 17 2.48 -2.53 -1.82
CA TYR A 17 1.68 -3.43 -1.01
C TYR A 17 1.01 -2.70 0.15
N LEU A 18 -0.29 -2.89 0.27
CA LEU A 18 -1.07 -2.56 1.45
C LEU A 18 -1.16 -3.81 2.30
N VAL A 19 -0.73 -3.75 3.55
CA VAL A 19 -0.80 -4.86 4.50
C VAL A 19 -1.53 -4.38 5.74
N TRP A 20 -2.56 -5.09 6.18
CA TRP A 20 -3.36 -4.67 7.34
C TRP A 20 -3.86 -5.84 8.18
N ALA A 21 -4.09 -5.56 9.45
CA ALA A 21 -4.73 -6.43 10.41
C ALA A 21 -6.17 -5.97 10.70
N GLU A 22 -6.94 -6.81 11.38
CA GLU A 22 -8.35 -6.54 11.72
C GLU A 22 -8.53 -5.40 12.72
N ASP A 23 -7.50 -5.11 13.53
CA ASP A 23 -7.46 -4.00 14.49
C ASP A 23 -7.24 -2.63 13.83
N LYS A 24 -7.25 -2.59 12.48
CA LYS A 24 -6.98 -1.41 11.65
C LYS A 24 -5.53 -0.92 11.69
N THR A 25 -4.61 -1.71 12.23
CA THR A 25 -3.18 -1.47 12.03
C THR A 25 -2.83 -1.79 10.57
N ALA A 26 -2.18 -0.86 9.89
CA ALA A 26 -1.81 -1.00 8.49
C ALA A 26 -0.41 -0.45 8.22
N ILE A 27 0.26 -1.00 7.21
CA ILE A 27 1.53 -0.54 6.67
C ILE A 27 1.45 -0.52 5.14
N VAL A 28 2.07 0.50 4.55
CA VAL A 28 2.29 0.62 3.12
C VAL A 28 3.76 0.33 2.83
N ILE A 29 4.02 -0.56 1.88
CA ILE A 29 5.37 -0.95 1.47
C ILE A 29 5.57 -0.55 0.02
N ASP A 30 6.70 0.12 -0.24
CA ASP A 30 7.10 0.66 -1.55
C ASP A 30 6.03 1.51 -2.25
N PRO A 31 5.54 2.60 -1.62
CA PRO A 31 4.51 3.46 -2.19
C PRO A 31 4.95 4.25 -3.44
N GLY A 32 6.23 4.22 -3.81
CA GLY A 32 6.79 5.16 -4.77
C GLY A 32 6.61 6.61 -4.30
N ASP A 33 6.31 7.50 -5.25
CA ASP A 33 6.03 8.92 -4.96
C ASP A 33 4.55 9.17 -4.56
N GLU A 34 3.70 8.15 -4.64
CA GLU A 34 2.23 8.24 -4.41
C GLU A 34 1.83 7.96 -2.95
N GLY A 35 2.78 8.00 -2.01
CA GLY A 35 2.53 7.61 -0.61
C GLY A 35 1.47 8.44 0.11
N VAL A 36 1.32 9.72 -0.26
CA VAL A 36 0.32 10.62 0.35
C VAL A 36 -1.08 10.27 -0.14
N GLU A 37 -1.24 10.02 -1.43
CA GLU A 37 -2.50 9.66 -2.07
C GLU A 37 -2.97 8.29 -1.58
N ILE A 38 -2.05 7.32 -1.48
CA ILE A 38 -2.35 5.96 -1.00
C ILE A 38 -2.83 5.98 0.46
N ALA A 39 -2.29 6.87 1.29
CA ALA A 39 -2.69 6.98 2.70
C ALA A 39 -4.10 7.56 2.91
N GLN A 40 -4.76 8.03 1.85
CA GLN A 40 -6.11 8.60 1.89
C GLN A 40 -7.21 7.65 1.37
N ILE A 41 -6.84 6.45 0.94
CA ILE A 41 -7.76 5.44 0.36
C ILE A 41 -8.56 4.72 1.45
#